data_AF-A0A395I1V5-F1
#
_entry.id   AF-A0A395I1V5-F1
#
_cell.length_a   1.000
_cell.length_b   1.000
_cell.length_c   1.000
_cell.angle_alpha   90.00
_cell.angle_beta   90.00
_cell.angle_gamma   90.00
#
_symmetry.space_group_name_H-M   'P 1'
#
loop_
_entity.id
_entity.type
_entity.pdbx_description
1 polymer ?
#
loop_
_entity_poly.entity_id
_entity_poly.type
_entity_poly.pdbx_seq_one_letter_code
_entity_poly.pdbx_strand_id
1 'polypeptide(L)'
;NIPGLSFQSDSNGDGRVLGGGPSYPTVADLQPWLELNATLFRFPVLWNYIQPQIGSNLDSKILGVLDSLIEAVTASGRYAIVDVHNYARLNGMINGRDAPYNNKLFFFCLTRYVLHIFGLMNEPHDLGILTWGRTIQYVVNRIRTVARTQYILVPGTDWQGITRWVQDSERGLRHITDSSNKILYDVHKYFDDRGGGYSGTCHTFESGAFQAFVDAMEKLRKMAILTESWGAANGGCNQMLNDMLS
;
A
#
# COMPACT_ATOMS: atom_id res chain seq x y z
N ASN A 1 -4.18 9.71 1.25
CA ASN A 1 -3.15 9.46 0.21
C ASN A 1 -2.64 10.79 -0.32
N ILE A 2 -1.32 11.01 -0.36
CA ILE A 2 -0.67 12.17 -0.97
C ILE A 2 0.12 11.65 -2.18
N PRO A 3 -0.50 11.63 -3.38
CA PRO A 3 0.11 11.01 -4.55
C PRO A 3 1.09 11.96 -5.25
N GLY A 4 1.67 11.52 -6.37
CA GLY A 4 2.55 12.33 -7.21
C GLY A 4 3.82 11.58 -7.59
N LEU A 5 4.51 10.99 -6.61
CA LEU A 5 5.69 10.14 -6.84
C LEU A 5 5.33 8.77 -7.43
N SER A 6 4.05 8.48 -7.63
CA SER A 6 3.55 7.30 -8.36
C SER A 6 2.88 7.64 -9.69
N PHE A 7 2.77 8.92 -10.06
CA PHE A 7 2.09 9.33 -11.28
C PHE A 7 2.79 8.80 -12.54
N GLN A 8 2.01 8.67 -13.61
CA GLN A 8 2.45 8.15 -14.91
C GLN A 8 2.89 6.67 -14.88
N SER A 9 2.45 5.93 -13.87
CA SER A 9 2.58 4.47 -13.82
C SER A 9 1.36 3.78 -14.41
N ASP A 10 1.59 2.62 -15.02
CA ASP A 10 0.54 1.66 -15.32
C ASP A 10 0.48 0.55 -14.24
N SER A 11 -0.55 -0.29 -14.33
CA SER A 11 -0.70 -1.45 -13.44
C SER A 11 0.32 -2.58 -13.70
N ASN A 12 1.19 -2.45 -14.70
CA ASN A 12 2.32 -3.35 -14.88
C ASN A 12 3.56 -2.89 -14.11
N GLY A 13 3.46 -1.82 -13.33
CA GLY A 13 4.58 -1.25 -12.60
C GLY A 13 5.62 -0.67 -13.55
N ASP A 14 5.17 -0.04 -14.65
CA ASP A 14 6.02 0.73 -15.56
C ASP A 14 5.67 2.22 -15.51
N GLY A 15 6.64 3.04 -15.11
CA GLY A 15 6.52 4.52 -15.00
C GLY A 15 6.86 5.28 -16.28
N ARG A 16 7.07 4.59 -17.40
CA ARG A 16 7.48 5.21 -18.67
C ARG A 16 6.40 5.15 -19.75
N VAL A 17 5.35 4.36 -19.54
CA VAL A 17 4.35 4.03 -20.58
C VAL A 17 3.40 5.19 -20.87
N LEU A 18 3.04 5.99 -19.85
CA LEU A 18 2.03 7.04 -19.98
C LEU A 18 2.60 8.41 -20.41
N GLY A 19 3.93 8.51 -20.50
CA GLY A 19 4.63 9.77 -20.77
C GLY A 19 4.71 10.69 -19.54
N GLY A 20 5.76 11.51 -19.47
CA GLY A 20 6.01 12.39 -18.31
C GLY A 20 6.93 11.77 -17.26
N GLY A 21 6.67 12.06 -15.99
CA GLY A 21 7.45 11.57 -14.85
C GLY A 21 6.75 11.87 -13.52
N PRO A 22 7.43 11.64 -12.38
CA PRO A 22 6.84 11.90 -11.07
C PRO A 22 6.52 13.39 -10.90
N SER A 23 5.39 13.66 -10.26
CA SER A 23 5.15 14.95 -9.60
C SER A 23 5.78 14.91 -8.21
N TYR A 24 6.28 16.06 -7.73
CA TYR A 24 7.01 16.14 -6.47
C TYR A 24 6.14 16.87 -5.43
N PRO A 25 5.33 16.14 -4.64
CA PRO A 25 4.56 16.74 -3.56
C PRO A 25 5.48 17.40 -2.53
N THR A 26 4.95 18.40 -1.86
CA THR A 26 5.63 19.24 -0.88
C THR A 26 4.91 19.19 0.46
N VAL A 27 5.55 19.72 1.51
CA VAL A 27 4.93 19.83 2.84
C VAL A 27 3.67 20.71 2.80
N ALA A 28 3.55 21.64 1.85
CA ALA A 28 2.35 22.46 1.69
C ALA A 28 1.12 21.62 1.28
N ASP A 29 1.32 20.55 0.51
CA ASP A 29 0.25 19.64 0.08
C ASP A 29 -0.35 18.84 1.26
N LEU A 30 0.31 18.84 2.43
CA LEU A 30 -0.20 18.22 3.65
C LEU A 30 -1.22 19.11 4.38
N GLN A 31 -1.18 20.44 4.19
CA GLN A 31 -1.91 21.40 5.04
C GLN A 31 -3.42 21.15 5.11
N PRO A 32 -4.14 20.91 3.99
CA PRO A 32 -5.59 20.69 4.06
C PRO A 32 -5.96 19.49 4.94
N TRP A 33 -5.11 18.46 4.96
CA TRP A 33 -5.33 17.25 5.75
C TRP A 33 -4.94 17.42 7.21
N LEU A 34 -3.93 18.25 7.48
CA LEU A 34 -3.54 18.60 8.84
C LEU A 34 -4.64 19.43 9.53
N GLU A 35 -5.28 20.36 8.81
CA GLU A 35 -6.44 21.13 9.27
C GLU A 35 -7.64 20.23 9.60
N LEU A 36 -7.81 19.12 8.87
CA LEU A 36 -8.81 18.09 9.13
C LEU A 36 -8.40 17.08 10.22
N ASN A 37 -7.29 17.31 10.92
CA ASN A 37 -6.74 16.42 11.94
C ASN A 37 -6.45 14.99 11.47
N ALA A 38 -6.10 14.79 10.19
CA ALA A 38 -5.64 13.49 9.71
C ALA A 38 -4.44 12.99 10.53
N THR A 39 -4.46 11.70 10.90
CA THR A 39 -3.44 11.06 11.75
C THR A 39 -2.54 10.09 11.00
N LEU A 40 -2.90 9.75 9.76
CA LEU A 40 -2.21 8.80 8.90
C LEU A 40 -2.12 9.34 7.48
N PHE A 41 -0.90 9.34 6.94
CA PHE A 41 -0.60 9.78 5.59
C PHE A 41 0.04 8.62 4.83
N ARG A 42 -0.35 8.44 3.57
CA ARG A 42 0.25 7.45 2.66
C ARG A 42 0.86 8.15 1.47
N PHE A 43 2.12 7.82 1.21
CA PHE A 43 2.97 8.38 0.15
C PHE A 43 3.30 7.29 -0.87
N PRO A 44 2.49 7.14 -1.92
CA PRO A 44 2.78 6.26 -3.04
C PRO A 44 4.06 6.70 -3.75
N VAL A 45 4.99 5.78 -3.95
CA VAL A 45 6.21 5.99 -4.74
C VAL A 45 6.41 4.82 -5.69
N LEU A 46 6.66 5.14 -6.96
CA LEU A 46 6.99 4.13 -7.94
C LEU A 46 8.43 3.63 -7.75
N TRP A 47 8.61 2.32 -7.70
CA TRP A 47 9.89 1.62 -7.69
C TRP A 47 10.80 2.13 -8.81
N ASN A 48 10.30 2.26 -10.04
CA ASN A 48 11.09 2.76 -11.17
C ASN A 48 11.66 4.15 -10.98
N TYR A 49 11.01 5.00 -10.17
CA TYR A 49 11.51 6.34 -9.91
C TYR A 49 12.52 6.34 -8.77
N ILE A 50 12.20 5.67 -7.66
CA ILE A 50 13.11 5.62 -6.50
C ILE A 50 14.34 4.73 -6.75
N GLN A 51 14.24 3.73 -7.62
CA GLN A 51 15.35 2.86 -8.02
C GLN A 51 15.26 2.52 -9.52
N PRO A 52 15.77 3.40 -10.40
CA PRO A 52 15.65 3.24 -11.85
C PRO A 52 16.30 1.98 -12.43
N GLN A 53 17.27 1.39 -11.73
CA GLN A 53 17.95 0.16 -12.11
C GLN A 53 17.96 -0.80 -10.90
N ILE A 54 17.54 -2.05 -11.10
CA ILE A 54 17.53 -3.05 -10.02
C ILE A 54 18.91 -3.13 -9.37
N GLY A 55 18.95 -2.97 -8.05
CA GLY A 55 20.19 -3.05 -7.29
C GLY A 55 21.04 -1.77 -7.29
N SER A 56 20.68 -0.71 -8.04
CA SER A 56 21.38 0.57 -7.96
C SER A 56 21.14 1.29 -6.63
N ASN A 57 21.88 2.38 -6.42
CA ASN A 57 21.51 3.37 -5.41
C ASN A 57 20.13 3.95 -5.72
N LEU A 58 19.47 4.42 -4.67
CA LEU A 58 18.18 5.07 -4.79
C LEU A 58 18.33 6.52 -5.26
N ASP A 59 17.32 7.02 -5.96
CA ASP A 59 17.31 8.37 -6.53
C ASP A 59 17.23 9.44 -5.44
N SER A 60 18.33 10.15 -5.20
CA SER A 60 18.44 11.11 -4.10
C SER A 60 17.39 12.22 -4.11
N LYS A 61 16.84 12.58 -5.27
CA LYS A 61 15.80 13.60 -5.36
C LYS A 61 14.47 13.08 -4.83
N ILE A 62 14.06 11.86 -5.25
CA ILE A 62 12.87 11.20 -4.74
C ILE A 62 12.99 10.96 -3.22
N LEU A 63 14.19 10.55 -2.77
CA LEU A 63 14.49 10.36 -1.36
C LEU A 63 14.33 11.66 -0.55
N GLY A 64 14.86 12.78 -1.04
CA GLY A 64 14.74 14.07 -0.35
C GLY A 64 13.29 14.54 -0.20
N VAL A 65 12.45 14.26 -1.19
CA VAL A 65 11.01 14.56 -1.11
C VAL A 65 10.31 13.69 -0.07
N LEU A 66 10.53 12.36 -0.10
CA LEU A 66 9.97 11.46 0.90
C LEU A 66 10.43 11.82 2.32
N ASP A 67 11.72 12.09 2.53
CA ASP A 67 12.29 12.47 3.83
C ASP A 67 11.58 13.73 4.37
N SER A 68 11.41 14.75 3.53
CA SER A 68 10.74 16.01 3.93
C SER A 68 9.28 15.80 4.33
N LEU A 69 8.55 14.97 3.59
CA LEU A 69 7.14 14.67 3.86
C LEU A 69 6.98 13.80 5.12
N ILE A 70 7.80 12.76 5.28
CA ILE A 70 7.77 11.87 6.44
C ILE A 70 8.16 12.65 7.70
N GLU A 71 9.20 13.48 7.66
CA GLU A 71 9.59 14.34 8.78
C GLU A 71 8.42 15.23 9.21
N ALA A 72 7.81 15.96 8.27
CA ALA A 72 6.71 16.87 8.59
C ALA A 72 5.51 16.17 9.24
N VAL A 73 5.15 14.97 8.76
CA VAL A 73 4.08 14.16 9.35
C VAL A 73 4.49 13.64 10.73
N THR A 74 5.64 12.98 10.82
CA THR A 74 6.04 12.24 12.03
C THR A 74 6.51 13.12 13.18
N ALA A 75 7.09 14.29 12.92
CA ALA A 75 7.42 15.30 13.93
C ALA A 75 6.19 15.80 14.69
N SER A 76 5.00 15.65 14.09
CA SER A 76 3.72 16.04 14.67
C SER A 76 2.96 14.88 15.33
N GLY A 77 3.62 13.74 15.55
CA GLY A 77 3.03 12.56 16.20
C GLY A 77 2.11 11.73 15.31
N ARG A 78 2.13 11.96 13.99
CA ARG A 78 1.28 11.29 12.99
C ARG A 78 2.06 10.20 12.25
N TYR A 79 1.35 9.23 11.68
CA TYR A 79 1.96 8.10 10.96
C TYR A 79 2.13 8.36 9.46
N ALA A 80 3.23 7.86 8.90
CA ALA A 80 3.57 8.00 7.49
C ALA A 80 3.84 6.63 6.84
N ILE A 81 2.96 6.19 5.95
CA ILE A 81 3.14 5.02 5.09
C ILE A 81 3.96 5.44 3.87
N VAL A 82 5.08 4.75 3.61
CA VAL A 82 5.71 4.79 2.28
C VAL A 82 5.24 3.55 1.54
N ASP A 83 4.55 3.75 0.44
CA ASP A 83 3.91 2.70 -0.33
C ASP A 83 4.67 2.47 -1.64
N VAL A 84 5.15 1.24 -1.85
CA VAL A 84 5.76 0.84 -3.12
C VAL A 84 4.67 0.59 -4.14
N HIS A 85 4.43 1.55 -5.02
CA HIS A 85 3.23 1.60 -5.84
C HIS A 85 3.36 0.83 -7.17
N ASN A 86 3.64 -0.49 -7.11
CA ASN A 86 4.15 -1.26 -8.25
C ASN A 86 3.38 -2.52 -8.63
N TYR A 87 2.23 -2.84 -8.03
CA TYR A 87 1.39 -3.95 -8.49
C TYR A 87 2.07 -5.33 -8.46
N ALA A 88 3.03 -5.49 -7.54
CA ALA A 88 3.99 -6.60 -7.46
C ALA A 88 4.85 -6.83 -8.71
N ARG A 89 5.01 -5.79 -9.53
CA ARG A 89 5.71 -5.84 -10.81
C ARG A 89 6.79 -4.76 -10.93
N LEU A 90 7.76 -5.05 -11.79
CA LEU A 90 8.72 -4.06 -12.25
C LEU A 90 8.87 -4.22 -13.77
N ASN A 91 8.38 -3.25 -14.54
CA ASN A 91 8.33 -3.31 -16.00
C ASN A 91 7.64 -4.60 -16.50
N GLY A 92 6.48 -4.93 -15.91
CA GLY A 92 5.69 -6.13 -16.25
C GLY A 92 6.17 -7.45 -15.66
N MET A 93 7.39 -7.52 -15.11
CA MET A 93 7.91 -8.74 -14.49
C MET A 93 7.37 -8.92 -13.07
N ILE A 94 6.77 -10.07 -12.75
CA ILE A 94 6.22 -10.34 -11.41
C ILE A 94 7.35 -10.67 -10.43
N ASN A 95 7.38 -9.97 -9.30
CA ASN A 95 8.39 -10.14 -8.26
C ASN A 95 8.27 -11.50 -7.56
N GLY A 96 9.37 -12.26 -7.51
CA GLY A 96 9.41 -13.62 -6.96
C GLY A 96 8.90 -14.72 -7.90
N ARG A 97 8.51 -14.38 -9.13
CA ARG A 97 8.26 -15.33 -10.22
C ARG A 97 9.23 -15.11 -11.38
N ASP A 98 9.23 -13.90 -11.93
CA ASP A 98 9.95 -13.53 -13.14
C ASP A 98 11.19 -12.68 -12.83
N ALA A 99 11.10 -11.84 -11.79
CA ALA A 99 12.20 -11.00 -11.33
C ALA A 99 12.81 -11.52 -10.02
N PRO A 100 14.15 -11.43 -9.85
CA PRO A 100 14.80 -11.79 -8.59
C PRO A 100 14.37 -10.87 -7.46
N TYR A 101 14.41 -11.37 -6.23
CA TYR A 101 14.14 -10.57 -5.04
C TYR A 101 15.09 -9.39 -4.95
N ASN A 102 14.58 -8.18 -5.17
CA ASN A 102 15.35 -6.97 -4.90
C ASN A 102 15.01 -6.46 -3.50
N ASN A 103 15.91 -6.74 -2.57
CA ASN A 103 15.76 -6.36 -1.18
C ASN A 103 16.12 -4.88 -0.92
N LYS A 104 16.81 -4.18 -1.83
CA LYS A 104 17.27 -2.79 -1.60
C LYS A 104 16.15 -1.76 -1.48
N LEU A 105 15.01 -2.00 -2.12
CA LEU A 105 13.87 -1.07 -2.12
C LEU A 105 13.25 -0.90 -0.73
N PHE A 106 13.22 -1.97 0.06
CA PHE A 106 12.63 -1.98 1.41
C PHE A 106 13.55 -1.40 2.48
N PHE A 107 14.75 -0.97 2.10
CA PHE A 107 15.80 -0.57 3.03
C PHE A 107 16.05 0.95 3.09
N PHE A 108 15.19 1.78 2.50
CA PHE A 108 15.47 3.22 2.49
C PHE A 108 15.13 3.95 3.79
N CYS A 109 13.97 3.69 4.38
CA CYS A 109 13.45 4.45 5.53
C CYS A 109 13.64 3.73 6.88
N LEU A 110 14.72 2.95 7.02
CA LEU A 110 14.68 1.80 7.92
C LEU A 110 14.50 2.10 9.40
N THR A 111 15.00 3.21 9.90
CA THR A 111 15.00 3.43 11.36
C THR A 111 14.89 4.88 11.80
N ARG A 112 15.04 5.85 10.88
CA ARG A 112 15.09 7.27 11.24
C ARG A 112 13.77 7.77 11.84
N TYR A 113 12.65 7.24 11.36
CA TYR A 113 11.31 7.65 11.77
C TYR A 113 10.58 6.50 12.47
N VAL A 114 10.28 6.66 13.75
CA VAL A 114 9.58 5.64 14.54
C VAL A 114 8.13 5.46 14.06
N LEU A 115 7.48 6.55 13.66
CA LEU A 115 6.10 6.58 13.16
C LEU A 115 5.98 6.31 11.64
N HIS A 116 7.05 5.83 11.02
CA HIS A 116 7.02 5.34 9.65
C HIS A 116 6.41 3.92 9.59
N ILE A 117 5.68 3.64 8.51
CA ILE A 117 5.06 2.36 8.19
C ILE A 117 5.51 1.90 6.80
N PHE A 118 5.95 0.64 6.70
CA PHE A 118 6.36 0.05 5.42
C PHE A 118 5.12 -0.47 4.66
N GLY A 119 4.70 0.24 3.60
CA GLY A 119 3.73 -0.24 2.61
C GLY A 119 4.43 -1.13 1.58
N LEU A 120 4.34 -2.45 1.74
CA LEU A 120 5.22 -3.36 1.00
C LEU A 120 4.98 -3.35 -0.51
N MET A 121 3.73 -3.24 -0.95
CA MET A 121 3.39 -3.22 -2.37
C MET A 121 1.94 -2.81 -2.55
N ASN A 122 1.68 -1.86 -3.45
CA ASN A 122 0.33 -1.55 -3.90
C ASN A 122 -0.19 -2.64 -4.83
N GLU A 123 -1.43 -3.06 -4.60
CA GLU A 123 -2.32 -3.85 -5.46
C GLU A 123 -1.68 -4.97 -6.28
N PRO A 124 -1.06 -5.99 -5.65
CA PRO A 124 -0.65 -7.18 -6.39
C PRO A 124 -1.85 -7.85 -7.10
N HIS A 125 -1.71 -8.20 -8.38
CA HIS A 125 -2.77 -8.86 -9.16
C HIS A 125 -2.20 -9.91 -10.13
N ASP A 126 -3.05 -10.81 -10.64
CA ASP A 126 -2.71 -11.87 -11.61
C ASP A 126 -1.44 -12.66 -11.26
N LEU A 127 -1.32 -13.08 -9.99
CA LEU A 127 -0.17 -13.82 -9.48
C LEU A 127 -0.57 -15.01 -8.60
N GLY A 128 0.38 -15.93 -8.38
CA GLY A 128 0.18 -17.07 -7.48
C GLY A 128 0.35 -16.67 -6.02
N ILE A 129 -0.76 -16.62 -5.26
CA ILE A 129 -0.75 -16.15 -3.86
C ILE A 129 0.19 -16.93 -2.92
N LEU A 130 0.41 -18.24 -3.15
CA LEU A 130 1.35 -19.02 -2.33
C LEU A 130 2.81 -18.59 -2.55
N THR A 131 3.18 -18.28 -3.79
CA THR A 131 4.49 -17.73 -4.13
C THR A 131 4.62 -16.31 -3.58
N TRP A 132 3.57 -15.49 -3.72
CA TRP A 132 3.54 -14.14 -3.16
C TRP A 132 3.67 -14.14 -1.64
N GLY A 133 2.99 -15.04 -0.92
CA GLY A 133 3.16 -15.18 0.52
C GLY A 133 4.59 -15.49 0.94
N ARG A 134 5.32 -16.33 0.19
CA ARG A 134 6.76 -16.58 0.43
C ARG A 134 7.59 -15.32 0.18
N THR A 135 7.28 -14.57 -0.88
CA THR A 135 7.90 -13.27 -1.16
C THR A 135 7.70 -12.28 -0.02
N ILE A 136 6.47 -12.13 0.46
CA ILE A 136 6.15 -11.27 1.62
C ILE A 136 6.92 -11.71 2.85
N GLN A 137 6.90 -13.00 3.21
CA GLN A 137 7.60 -13.48 4.39
C GLN A 137 9.12 -13.20 4.32
N TYR A 138 9.72 -13.40 3.13
CA TYR A 138 11.11 -13.06 2.90
C TYR A 138 11.37 -11.57 3.15
N VAL A 139 10.54 -10.68 2.59
CA VAL A 139 10.69 -9.23 2.76
C VAL A 139 10.49 -8.81 4.23
N VAL A 140 9.47 -9.32 4.92
CA VAL A 140 9.24 -9.08 6.35
C VAL A 140 10.48 -9.46 7.16
N ASN A 141 11.02 -10.65 6.95
CA ASN A 141 12.23 -11.12 7.66
C ASN A 141 13.41 -10.19 7.42
N ARG A 142 13.59 -9.72 6.17
CA ARG A 142 14.66 -8.79 5.81
C ARG A 142 14.48 -7.43 6.50
N ILE A 143 13.27 -6.87 6.50
CA ILE A 143 12.98 -5.61 7.22
C ILE A 143 13.29 -5.77 8.71
N ARG A 144 12.93 -6.89 9.35
CA ARG A 144 13.21 -7.11 10.78
C ARG A 144 14.68 -7.27 11.15
N THR A 145 15.57 -7.47 10.18
CA THR A 145 17.03 -7.39 10.44
C THR A 145 17.50 -5.97 10.77
N VAL A 146 16.70 -4.95 10.42
CA VAL A 146 17.10 -3.53 10.48
C VAL A 146 16.06 -2.62 11.15
N ALA A 147 14.77 -2.98 11.16
CA ALA A 147 13.67 -2.18 11.70
C ALA A 147 12.78 -3.01 12.64
N ARG A 148 12.76 -2.67 13.94
CA ARG A 148 12.10 -3.48 14.96
C ARG A 148 10.79 -2.91 15.51
N THR A 149 10.50 -1.63 15.29
CA THR A 149 9.39 -0.93 15.95
C THR A 149 8.26 -0.51 15.01
N GLN A 150 8.55 -0.40 13.72
CA GLN A 150 7.62 0.05 12.69
C GLN A 150 6.60 -1.03 12.33
N TYR A 151 5.42 -0.58 11.90
CA TYR A 151 4.44 -1.46 11.26
C TYR A 151 4.86 -1.82 9.84
N ILE A 152 4.45 -3.01 9.39
CA ILE A 152 4.61 -3.49 8.02
C ILE A 152 3.23 -3.84 7.49
N LEU A 153 2.85 -3.24 6.36
CA LEU A 153 1.60 -3.51 5.68
C LEU A 153 1.77 -4.65 4.69
N VAL A 154 0.96 -5.70 4.85
CA VAL A 154 1.04 -6.93 4.06
C VAL A 154 -0.12 -6.99 3.06
N PRO A 155 0.15 -6.77 1.76
CA PRO A 155 -0.87 -6.75 0.73
C PRO A 155 -1.26 -8.14 0.23
N GLY A 156 -2.55 -8.28 -0.07
CA GLY A 156 -3.18 -9.42 -0.74
C GLY A 156 -2.78 -9.60 -2.21
N THR A 157 -3.56 -10.42 -2.92
CA THR A 157 -3.72 -10.33 -4.37
C THR A 157 -5.09 -9.73 -4.71
N ASP A 158 -5.52 -9.82 -5.98
CA ASP A 158 -6.79 -9.27 -6.46
C ASP A 158 -6.95 -7.79 -6.09
N TRP A 159 -5.91 -7.00 -6.40
CA TRP A 159 -5.88 -5.56 -6.14
C TRP A 159 -6.10 -5.19 -4.67
N GLN A 160 -5.68 -6.07 -3.75
CA GLN A 160 -5.92 -5.93 -2.30
C GLN A 160 -7.41 -5.83 -1.94
N GLY A 161 -8.31 -6.25 -2.84
CA GLY A 161 -9.75 -6.11 -2.66
C GLY A 161 -10.26 -6.87 -1.43
N ILE A 162 -10.94 -6.16 -0.53
CA ILE A 162 -11.50 -6.76 0.69
C ILE A 162 -12.53 -7.86 0.37
N THR A 163 -13.36 -7.66 -0.66
CA THR A 163 -14.49 -8.52 -1.03
C THR A 163 -14.08 -9.97 -1.28
N ARG A 164 -12.89 -10.17 -1.86
CA ARG A 164 -12.40 -11.49 -2.27
C ARG A 164 -11.19 -11.96 -1.47
N TRP A 165 -10.85 -11.25 -0.40
CA TRP A 165 -9.61 -11.50 0.35
C TRP A 165 -9.54 -12.92 0.92
N VAL A 166 -10.64 -13.43 1.45
CA VAL A 166 -10.72 -14.79 2.03
C VAL A 166 -10.44 -15.86 0.96
N GLN A 167 -11.03 -15.70 -0.21
CA GLN A 167 -10.94 -16.63 -1.32
C GLN A 167 -9.56 -16.59 -1.98
N ASP A 168 -9.04 -15.39 -2.21
CA ASP A 168 -7.90 -15.18 -3.09
C ASP A 168 -6.57 -14.97 -2.32
N SER A 169 -6.62 -14.41 -1.12
CA SER A 169 -5.43 -13.99 -0.35
C SER A 169 -5.13 -14.84 0.88
N GLU A 170 -6.14 -15.27 1.65
CA GLU A 170 -5.95 -15.90 2.97
C GLU A 170 -4.96 -17.06 2.93
N ARG A 171 -5.10 -17.97 1.96
CA ARG A 171 -4.31 -19.21 1.90
C ARG A 171 -2.80 -18.98 1.84
N GLY A 172 -2.35 -17.87 1.24
CA GLY A 172 -0.93 -17.55 1.15
C GLY A 172 -0.44 -16.62 2.24
N LEU A 173 -1.34 -15.87 2.89
CA LEU A 173 -0.95 -14.84 3.85
C LEU A 173 -1.26 -15.18 5.31
N ARG A 174 -2.10 -16.17 5.62
CA ARG A 174 -2.45 -16.52 7.00
C ARG A 174 -1.26 -16.96 7.86
N HIS A 175 -0.19 -17.42 7.22
CA HIS A 175 1.02 -17.95 7.88
C HIS A 175 2.15 -16.93 7.97
N ILE A 176 1.92 -15.67 7.58
CA ILE A 176 2.97 -14.65 7.70
C ILE A 176 3.23 -14.36 9.18
N THR A 177 4.50 -14.42 9.54
CA THR A 177 5.02 -14.18 10.88
C THR A 177 5.93 -12.96 10.88
N ASP A 178 5.94 -12.26 12.02
CA ASP A 178 6.76 -11.09 12.25
C ASP A 178 7.31 -11.15 13.67
N SER A 179 8.63 -11.12 13.81
CA SER A 179 9.32 -11.14 15.10
C SER A 179 8.95 -9.97 16.02
N SER A 180 8.47 -8.86 15.47
CA SER A 180 8.02 -7.68 16.22
C SER A 180 6.51 -7.62 16.44
N ASN A 181 5.75 -8.58 15.90
CA ASN A 181 4.28 -8.63 15.96
C ASN A 181 3.60 -7.29 15.58
N LYS A 182 4.05 -6.68 14.48
CA LYS A 182 3.57 -5.38 13.96
C LYS A 182 3.22 -5.46 12.47
N ILE A 183 2.62 -6.57 12.06
CA ILE A 183 1.98 -6.68 10.75
C ILE A 183 0.56 -6.14 10.82
N LEU A 184 0.17 -5.38 9.80
CA LEU A 184 -1.22 -5.08 9.46
C LEU A 184 -1.49 -5.62 8.05
N TYR A 185 -2.60 -6.32 7.84
CA TYR A 185 -3.01 -6.72 6.49
C TYR A 185 -3.59 -5.53 5.75
N ASP A 186 -3.09 -5.28 4.54
CA ASP A 186 -3.42 -4.10 3.75
C ASP A 186 -4.51 -4.43 2.74
N VAL A 187 -5.65 -3.76 2.85
CA VAL A 187 -6.83 -3.99 2.00
C VAL A 187 -7.34 -2.70 1.39
N HIS A 188 -7.97 -2.82 0.23
CA HIS A 188 -8.55 -1.73 -0.55
C HIS A 188 -10.05 -1.99 -0.78
N LYS A 189 -10.83 -0.92 -0.92
CA LYS A 189 -12.25 -1.01 -1.30
C LYS A 189 -12.74 0.23 -2.03
N TYR A 190 -13.10 0.08 -3.29
CA TYR A 190 -13.81 1.11 -4.07
C TYR A 190 -15.30 0.80 -4.15
N PHE A 191 -16.08 1.85 -4.39
CA PHE A 191 -17.55 1.81 -4.34
C PHE A 191 -18.21 1.70 -5.72
N ASP A 192 -17.44 1.81 -6.80
CA ASP A 192 -17.92 1.72 -8.17
C ASP A 192 -18.03 0.29 -8.70
N ASP A 193 -18.77 0.14 -9.79
CA ASP A 193 -19.11 -1.13 -10.48
C ASP A 193 -17.87 -1.97 -10.84
N ARG A 194 -16.76 -1.30 -11.11
CA ARG A 194 -15.50 -1.93 -11.55
C ARG A 194 -14.51 -2.10 -10.41
N GLY A 195 -14.84 -1.61 -9.21
CA GLY A 195 -14.00 -1.70 -8.03
C GLY A 195 -12.66 -1.00 -8.15
N GLY A 196 -12.57 0.06 -8.98
CA GLY A 196 -11.32 0.80 -9.22
C GLY A 196 -11.47 2.32 -9.27
N GLY A 197 -12.62 2.86 -8.87
CA GLY A 197 -12.87 4.29 -8.77
C GLY A 197 -13.04 5.02 -10.11
N TYR A 198 -13.56 4.34 -11.14
CA TYR A 198 -13.72 4.87 -12.49
C TYR A 198 -15.13 5.42 -12.77
N SER A 199 -16.13 5.05 -11.96
CA SER A 199 -17.51 5.49 -12.15
C SER A 199 -17.95 6.55 -11.15
N GLY A 200 -18.87 7.40 -11.59
CA GLY A 200 -19.64 8.29 -10.72
C GLY A 200 -20.73 7.58 -9.92
N THR A 201 -21.03 6.31 -10.24
CA THR A 201 -22.07 5.50 -9.58
C THR A 201 -21.47 4.65 -8.47
N CYS A 202 -22.20 4.54 -7.37
CA CYS A 202 -21.86 3.68 -6.23
C CYS A 202 -22.94 2.63 -6.03
N HIS A 203 -22.54 1.40 -5.74
CA HIS A 203 -23.42 0.23 -5.64
C HIS A 203 -23.86 -0.06 -4.21
N THR A 204 -24.53 -1.19 -4.00
CA THR A 204 -24.84 -1.65 -2.64
C THR A 204 -23.57 -2.11 -1.94
N PHE A 205 -23.39 -1.71 -0.68
CA PHE A 205 -22.29 -2.17 0.15
C PHE A 205 -22.37 -3.70 0.36
N GLU A 206 -21.27 -4.39 0.05
CA GLU A 206 -21.17 -5.86 0.13
C GLU A 206 -20.90 -6.31 1.58
N SER A 207 -21.82 -5.99 2.49
CA SER A 207 -21.66 -6.21 3.94
C SER A 207 -21.28 -7.65 4.30
N GLY A 208 -21.81 -8.65 3.59
CA GLY A 208 -21.47 -10.06 3.83
C GLY A 208 -20.01 -10.40 3.52
N ALA A 209 -19.43 -9.84 2.45
CA ALA A 209 -18.04 -10.07 2.10
C ALA A 209 -17.10 -9.31 3.05
N PHE A 210 -17.49 -8.09 3.44
CA PHE A 210 -16.79 -7.32 4.46
C PHE A 210 -16.76 -8.05 5.81
N GLN A 211 -17.90 -8.58 6.25
CA GLN A 211 -18.00 -9.36 7.49
C GLN A 211 -17.16 -10.64 7.41
N ALA A 212 -17.18 -11.36 6.28
CA ALA A 212 -16.35 -12.55 6.10
C ALA A 212 -14.84 -12.24 6.23
N PHE A 213 -14.40 -11.08 5.75
CA PHE A 213 -13.03 -10.62 5.97
C PHE A 213 -12.74 -10.31 7.45
N VAL A 214 -13.64 -9.61 8.14
CA VAL A 214 -13.53 -9.33 9.58
C VAL A 214 -13.41 -10.64 10.38
N ASP A 215 -14.31 -11.60 10.14
CA ASP A 215 -14.31 -12.91 10.80
C ASP A 215 -12.99 -13.66 10.55
N ALA A 216 -12.44 -13.57 9.33
CA ALA A 216 -11.14 -14.16 9.01
C ALA A 216 -9.99 -13.51 9.80
N MET A 217 -9.98 -12.18 9.91
CA MET A 217 -8.97 -11.46 10.71
C MET A 217 -9.06 -11.83 12.20
N GLU A 218 -10.26 -11.91 12.75
CA GLU A 218 -10.50 -12.33 14.13
C GLU A 218 -10.00 -13.76 14.39
N LYS A 219 -10.36 -14.71 13.51
CA LYS A 219 -9.92 -16.10 13.59
C LYS A 219 -8.40 -16.23 13.52
N LEU A 220 -7.75 -15.43 12.68
CA LEU A 220 -6.29 -15.40 12.55
C LEU A 220 -5.62 -14.62 13.68
N ARG A 221 -6.38 -13.86 14.49
CA ARG A 221 -5.88 -12.90 15.50
C ARG A 221 -4.93 -11.90 14.88
N LYS A 222 -5.32 -11.33 13.73
CA LYS A 222 -4.56 -10.35 12.96
C LYS A 222 -5.35 -9.05 12.87
N MET A 223 -4.63 -7.96 12.61
CA MET A 223 -5.23 -6.66 12.34
C MET A 223 -5.08 -6.33 10.86
N ALA A 224 -6.02 -5.56 10.34
CA ALA A 224 -6.00 -5.04 8.99
C ALA A 224 -6.14 -3.52 8.98
N ILE A 225 -5.82 -2.91 7.85
CA ILE A 225 -6.00 -1.49 7.60
C ILE A 225 -6.47 -1.26 6.16
N LEU A 226 -7.45 -0.37 6.00
CA LEU A 226 -7.94 0.07 4.71
C LEU A 226 -7.10 1.28 4.24
N THR A 227 -6.20 1.09 3.27
CA THR A 227 -5.29 2.18 2.83
C THR A 227 -5.74 2.90 1.57
N GLU A 228 -6.63 2.29 0.80
CA GLU A 228 -7.32 2.94 -0.31
C GLU A 228 -8.83 2.65 -0.30
N SER A 229 -9.59 3.73 -0.44
CA SER A 229 -11.03 3.70 -0.63
C SER A 229 -11.46 4.97 -1.35
N TRP A 230 -12.42 4.86 -2.26
CA TRP A 230 -12.96 6.02 -2.98
C TRP A 230 -14.38 5.76 -3.49
N GLY A 231 -15.16 6.83 -3.54
CA GLY A 231 -16.44 6.96 -4.22
C GLY A 231 -16.67 8.40 -4.67
N ALA A 232 -17.57 8.60 -5.63
CA ALA A 232 -17.92 9.93 -6.10
C ALA A 232 -18.65 10.77 -5.03
N ALA A 233 -18.61 12.09 -5.14
CA ALA A 233 -19.26 13.00 -4.19
C ALA A 233 -20.78 13.08 -4.42
N ASN A 234 -21.51 12.01 -4.08
CA ASN A 234 -22.96 11.94 -4.19
C ASN A 234 -23.59 11.15 -3.02
N GLY A 235 -24.92 11.23 -2.90
CA GLY A 235 -25.65 10.60 -1.80
C GLY A 235 -25.47 9.08 -1.69
N GLY A 236 -25.36 8.37 -2.82
CA GLY A 236 -25.18 6.92 -2.84
C GLY A 236 -23.82 6.50 -2.28
N CYS A 237 -22.75 7.15 -2.74
CA CYS A 237 -21.39 6.89 -2.24
C CYS A 237 -21.23 7.31 -0.77
N ASN A 238 -21.86 8.42 -0.36
CA ASN A 238 -21.87 8.84 1.04
C ASN A 238 -22.55 7.80 1.93
N GLN A 239 -23.66 7.21 1.47
CA GLN A 239 -24.32 6.13 2.21
C GLN A 239 -23.41 4.91 2.33
N MET A 240 -22.76 4.47 1.25
CA MET A 240 -21.82 3.35 1.31
C MET A 240 -20.65 3.61 2.27
N LEU A 241 -20.10 4.83 2.27
CA LEU A 241 -19.03 5.19 3.19
C LEU A 241 -19.51 5.08 4.65
N ASN A 242 -20.71 5.58 4.94
CA ASN A 242 -21.29 5.49 6.28
C ASN A 242 -21.54 4.02 6.69
N ASP A 243 -22.08 3.20 5.79
CA ASP A 243 -22.33 1.77 6.05
C ASP A 243 -21.04 0.98 6.31
N MET A 244 -19.93 1.37 5.66
CA MET A 244 -18.62 0.74 5.87
C MET A 244 -17.95 1.19 7.18
N LEU A 245 -18.25 2.41 7.66
CA LEU A 245 -17.64 3.00 8.86
C LEU A 245 -18.43 2.76 10.15
N SER A 246 -19.69 2.31 10.05
CA SER A 246 -20.57 1.99 11.19
C SER A 246 -20.31 0.61 11.77
#